data_AF-A0A3M1TYY0-F1
#
_entry.id   AF-A0A3M1TYY0-F1
#
_cell.length_a   1.000
_cell.length_b   1.000
_cell.length_c   1.000
_cell.angle_alpha   90.00
_cell.angle_beta   90.00
_cell.angle_gamma   90.00
#
_symmetry.space_group_name_H-M   'P 1'
#
loop_
_entity.id
_entity.type
_entity.pdbx_description
1 polymer ?
#
loop_
_entity_poly.entity_id
_entity_poly.type
_entity_poly.pdbx_seq_one_letter_code
_entity_poly.pdbx_strand_id
1 'polypeptide(L)'
;MSNGEATRGPSPFFCTTCLKKLVKHLQIRPFHHYIWSVNLCVPISLALSLPQHYAIIDIETTGGDPRKDRITEIAIYRYDGQQVTDSFTSLINPEVPIPDRITYLTGIDNDMVKDAPRFYEVARQIVEITEGSIFVAHNARFDYGFIQKEFRSLGYTFSRKMLCTLKLARKRLPGLQSYSLKNLCRELGITNEASHRAFGDAKATLVLLQQLLQQQETGLDNLSLEMASAKIPPNLPRSKVEALPDAIGVYYFYDQHGNVLYTGKSNSIRKRVLSHFQAAYKTKRGMRLFEQIHDLGYELTGSELVALLLENEEIKRLLPPYNRAQRRRSFRYAVYADVNEQGYHFFWVDKLREDPRAVACFSSRVHAESSLRRAGEEYELCPKLYGMEAGPGRCFHHQLHLCRGACIGEEPPEVYNQRCMLAIAALNYGQTDKGNYLIIDRGRNEHERAVVCLEKGVYQGYTYVDLELLQASPAELRTLVPFKAEAPDVQRIIQGFLRRNRKKVQLVSF
;
A
#
# COMPACT_ATOMS: atom_id res chain seq x y z
N MET A 1 -32.47 -17.90 -65.45
CA MET A 1 -31.68 -18.52 -66.54
C MET A 1 -30.25 -17.99 -66.44
N SER A 2 -29.29 -18.91 -66.28
CA SER A 2 -27.86 -18.88 -66.69
C SER A 2 -26.92 -17.70 -66.37
N ASN A 3 -25.89 -18.04 -65.55
CA ASN A 3 -24.42 -17.98 -65.75
C ASN A 3 -23.60 -16.66 -65.88
N GLY A 4 -22.41 -16.70 -65.23
CA GLY A 4 -21.15 -15.99 -65.59
C GLY A 4 -20.34 -15.48 -64.37
N GLU A 5 -19.46 -16.27 -63.72
CA GLU A 5 -17.97 -16.31 -63.81
C GLU A 5 -17.26 -14.94 -63.68
N ALA A 6 -16.43 -14.61 -62.67
CA ALA A 6 -15.21 -15.20 -62.07
C ALA A 6 -13.91 -14.99 -62.88
N THR A 7 -12.98 -14.16 -62.37
CA THR A 7 -11.60 -14.01 -62.86
C THR A 7 -10.58 -14.34 -61.75
N ARG A 8 -9.66 -15.25 -62.04
CA ARG A 8 -8.50 -15.68 -61.23
C ARG A 8 -7.18 -15.11 -61.79
N GLY A 9 -6.15 -15.04 -60.95
CA GLY A 9 -4.72 -14.97 -61.33
C GLY A 9 -3.80 -15.27 -60.12
N PRO A 10 -2.57 -15.84 -60.30
CA PRO A 10 -2.02 -16.89 -59.43
C PRO A 10 -0.70 -16.57 -58.68
N SER A 11 -0.24 -17.52 -57.82
CA SER A 11 1.02 -17.58 -57.06
C SER A 11 2.24 -18.04 -57.90
N PRO A 12 3.51 -18.04 -57.38
CA PRO A 12 4.06 -19.25 -56.74
C PRO A 12 5.23 -19.07 -55.69
N PHE A 13 5.75 -20.23 -55.25
CA PHE A 13 6.65 -20.64 -54.15
C PHE A 13 8.19 -20.39 -54.26
N PHE A 14 8.93 -20.80 -53.18
CA PHE A 14 10.37 -21.24 -53.03
C PHE A 14 11.40 -20.20 -52.53
N CYS A 15 12.52 -20.48 -51.81
CA CYS A 15 13.18 -21.67 -51.23
C CYS A 15 14.28 -21.19 -50.21
N THR A 16 14.57 -21.98 -49.17
CA THR A 16 15.70 -21.83 -48.24
C THR A 16 16.99 -22.51 -48.74
N THR A 17 18.09 -21.80 -49.03
CA THR A 17 19.49 -22.27 -48.81
C THR A 17 20.57 -21.19 -49.05
N CYS A 18 21.71 -21.37 -48.37
CA CYS A 18 23.06 -20.82 -48.63
C CYS A 18 23.56 -19.60 -47.80
N LEU A 19 23.99 -19.95 -46.59
CA LEU A 19 25.04 -19.32 -45.80
C LEU A 19 26.40 -19.27 -46.57
N LYS A 20 27.17 -18.19 -46.32
CA LYS A 20 28.64 -17.98 -46.54
C LYS A 20 29.10 -17.38 -47.87
N LYS A 21 29.46 -16.09 -47.85
CA LYS A 21 30.80 -15.52 -48.22
C LYS A 21 30.74 -13.99 -48.30
N LEU A 22 31.19 -13.29 -47.25
CA LEU A 22 32.35 -12.36 -47.31
C LEU A 22 32.54 -11.71 -45.93
N VAL A 23 33.54 -12.19 -45.19
CA VAL A 23 34.26 -11.39 -44.19
C VAL A 23 35.49 -10.85 -44.91
N LYS A 24 35.71 -9.53 -44.95
CA LYS A 24 37.06 -8.95 -44.96
C LYS A 24 37.04 -7.43 -44.74
N HIS A 25 37.76 -7.04 -43.68
CA HIS A 25 38.38 -5.73 -43.41
C HIS A 25 37.47 -4.51 -43.16
N LEU A 26 37.22 -4.20 -41.87
CA LEU A 26 38.06 -3.27 -41.09
C LEU A 26 37.65 -3.24 -39.60
N GLN A 27 38.66 -3.56 -38.79
CA GLN A 27 38.97 -3.36 -37.36
C GLN A 27 37.98 -2.66 -36.37
N ILE A 28 37.50 -3.45 -35.38
CA ILE A 28 37.59 -3.31 -33.89
C ILE A 28 37.10 -1.98 -33.23
N ARG A 29 35.85 -1.90 -32.70
CA ARG A 29 35.31 -2.02 -31.29
C ARG A 29 35.46 -0.76 -30.36
N PRO A 30 34.63 -0.59 -29.29
CA PRO A 30 33.15 -0.50 -29.21
C PRO A 30 32.67 0.68 -28.27
N PHE A 31 31.38 1.04 -28.26
CA PHE A 31 30.54 1.25 -27.04
C PHE A 31 29.20 1.95 -27.36
N HIS A 32 28.12 1.23 -27.05
CA HIS A 32 26.78 1.63 -26.59
C HIS A 32 25.81 2.47 -27.45
N HIS A 33 24.55 2.01 -27.38
CA HIS A 33 23.30 2.54 -27.92
C HIS A 33 23.05 2.37 -29.43
N TYR A 34 22.05 1.56 -29.80
CA TYR A 34 20.75 2.08 -30.24
C TYR A 34 19.68 0.97 -30.27
N ILE A 35 18.45 1.46 -30.08
CA ILE A 35 17.15 0.83 -30.20
C ILE A 35 16.89 0.47 -31.68
N TRP A 36 16.16 -0.62 -31.96
CA TRP A 36 14.89 -0.66 -32.74
C TRP A 36 14.60 -2.05 -33.36
N SER A 37 13.34 -2.45 -33.14
CA SER A 37 12.47 -3.22 -34.04
C SER A 37 12.87 -4.62 -34.47
N VAL A 38 12.12 -5.61 -33.97
CA VAL A 38 11.40 -6.52 -34.87
C VAL A 38 9.99 -6.76 -34.30
N ASN A 39 8.98 -6.29 -35.02
CA ASN A 39 7.57 -6.62 -34.78
C ASN A 39 7.35 -8.09 -35.14
N LEU A 40 7.00 -8.92 -34.15
CA LEU A 40 6.19 -10.11 -34.41
C LEU A 40 4.88 -9.98 -33.63
N CYS A 41 3.82 -9.70 -34.37
CA CYS A 41 2.45 -9.73 -33.89
C CYS A 41 2.06 -11.20 -33.72
N VAL A 42 2.07 -11.70 -32.48
CA VAL A 42 1.42 -12.96 -32.10
C VAL A 42 0.17 -12.58 -31.30
N PRO A 43 -1.02 -13.13 -31.62
CA PRO A 43 -2.25 -12.80 -30.90
C PRO A 43 -2.10 -13.04 -29.39
N ILE A 44 -2.41 -12.01 -28.61
CA ILE A 44 -2.41 -12.01 -27.14
C ILE A 44 -3.58 -12.89 -26.67
N SER A 45 -3.42 -14.20 -26.74
CA SER A 45 -4.36 -15.17 -26.15
C SER A 45 -3.69 -16.44 -25.62
N LEU A 46 -2.36 -16.54 -25.69
CA LEU A 46 -1.59 -17.53 -24.94
C LEU A 46 -0.32 -16.87 -24.42
N ALA A 47 -0.46 -16.09 -23.33
CA ALA A 47 0.70 -15.81 -22.50
C ALA A 47 1.12 -17.17 -21.90
N LEU A 48 2.11 -17.82 -22.50
CA LEU A 48 2.83 -18.94 -21.88
C LEU A 48 3.22 -18.49 -20.47
N SER A 49 2.50 -18.97 -19.46
CA SER A 49 2.85 -18.74 -18.07
C SER A 49 4.22 -19.35 -17.87
N LEU A 50 5.23 -18.54 -17.55
CA LEU A 50 6.50 -19.06 -17.08
C LEU A 50 6.22 -20.05 -15.94
N PRO A 51 6.88 -21.22 -15.90
CA PRO A 51 6.64 -22.20 -14.86
C PRO A 51 6.81 -21.54 -13.48
N GLN A 52 5.78 -21.69 -12.65
CA GLN A 52 5.76 -21.08 -11.32
C GLN A 52 6.66 -21.90 -10.41
N HIS A 53 7.85 -21.38 -10.11
CA HIS A 53 8.74 -22.00 -9.14
C HIS A 53 8.33 -21.65 -7.70
N TYR A 54 8.43 -22.63 -6.82
CA TYR A 54 8.19 -22.53 -5.38
C TYR A 54 9.48 -22.88 -4.65
N ALA A 55 9.83 -22.11 -3.62
CA ALA A 55 10.89 -22.46 -2.67
C ALA A 55 10.21 -22.84 -1.35
N ILE A 56 10.13 -24.13 -1.07
CA ILE A 56 9.54 -24.67 0.16
C ILE A 56 10.61 -24.63 1.24
N ILE A 57 10.37 -23.84 2.28
CA ILE A 57 11.35 -23.50 3.29
C ILE A 57 10.79 -23.82 4.66
N ASP A 58 11.65 -24.35 5.52
CA ASP A 58 11.41 -24.52 6.94
C ASP A 58 12.72 -24.20 7.68
N ILE A 59 12.60 -23.65 8.90
CA ILE A 59 13.75 -23.29 9.73
C ILE A 59 13.56 -23.77 11.16
N GLU A 60 14.67 -24.13 11.80
CA GLU A 60 14.76 -24.22 13.25
C GLU A 60 15.47 -23.00 13.81
N THR A 61 15.12 -22.63 15.05
CA THR A 61 15.55 -21.35 15.64
C THR A 61 15.83 -21.48 17.12
N THR A 62 16.64 -20.57 17.68
CA THR A 62 16.94 -20.50 19.11
C THR A 62 15.75 -20.02 19.97
N GLY A 63 14.60 -19.75 19.36
CA GLY A 63 13.41 -19.20 20.03
C GLY A 63 12.38 -18.64 19.04
N GLY A 64 11.30 -18.05 19.55
CA GLY A 64 10.15 -17.65 18.72
C GLY A 64 10.13 -16.20 18.21
N ASP A 65 11.09 -15.36 18.60
CA ASP A 65 11.09 -13.92 18.28
C ASP A 65 12.26 -13.55 17.36
N PRO A 66 12.01 -13.25 16.07
CA PRO A 66 13.06 -12.94 15.10
C PRO A 66 13.87 -11.68 15.43
N ARG A 67 13.44 -10.86 16.40
CA ARG A 67 14.21 -9.67 16.83
C ARG A 67 15.40 -10.03 17.72
N LYS A 68 15.35 -11.16 18.43
CA LYS A 68 16.37 -11.58 19.40
C LYS A 68 16.93 -12.97 19.13
N ASP A 69 16.12 -13.85 18.56
CA ASP A 69 16.48 -15.25 18.30
C ASP A 69 17.16 -15.39 16.91
N ARG A 70 17.83 -16.52 16.70
CA ARG A 70 18.67 -16.80 15.52
C ARG A 70 18.27 -18.13 14.87
N ILE A 71 18.61 -18.32 13.60
CA ILE A 71 18.37 -19.57 12.86
C ILE A 71 19.45 -20.59 13.23
N THR A 72 19.05 -21.84 13.48
CA THR A 72 19.94 -22.97 13.82
C THR A 72 19.95 -24.06 12.75
N GLU A 73 18.91 -24.15 11.94
CA GLU A 73 18.83 -25.03 10.76
C GLU A 73 17.95 -24.36 9.70
N ILE A 74 18.27 -24.60 8.43
CA ILE A 74 17.42 -24.22 7.30
C ILE A 74 17.34 -25.38 6.30
N ALA A 75 16.16 -25.63 5.77
CA ALA A 75 15.95 -26.50 4.62
C ALA A 75 15.14 -25.79 3.55
N ILE A 76 15.51 -25.99 2.28
CA ILE A 76 14.88 -25.38 1.11
C ILE A 76 14.74 -26.45 0.02
N TYR A 77 13.54 -26.60 -0.53
CA TYR A 77 13.30 -27.35 -1.76
C TYR A 77 12.78 -26.41 -2.85
N ARG A 78 13.42 -26.41 -4.01
CA ARG A 78 12.94 -25.69 -5.19
C ARG A 78 12.08 -26.61 -6.03
N TYR A 79 10.80 -26.27 -6.18
CA TYR A 79 9.79 -27.06 -6.87
C TYR A 79 9.25 -26.29 -8.08
N ASP A 80 9.14 -26.90 -9.25
CA ASP A 80 8.67 -26.22 -10.48
C ASP A 80 7.16 -26.37 -10.75
N GLY A 81 6.43 -27.01 -9.84
CA GLY A 81 5.03 -27.36 -10.02
C GLY A 81 4.81 -28.85 -10.33
N GLN A 82 5.85 -29.57 -10.75
CA GLN A 82 5.81 -31.01 -11.05
C GLN A 82 6.84 -31.81 -10.24
N GLN A 83 8.07 -31.32 -10.16
CA GLN A 83 9.17 -32.01 -9.47
C GLN A 83 10.07 -31.04 -8.70
N VAL A 84 10.84 -31.61 -7.77
CA VAL A 84 11.92 -30.88 -7.10
C VAL A 84 13.07 -30.72 -8.10
N THR A 85 13.48 -29.48 -8.32
CA THR A 85 14.55 -29.07 -9.24
C THR A 85 15.87 -28.80 -8.52
N ASP A 86 15.81 -28.48 -7.23
CA ASP A 86 16.98 -28.22 -6.40
C ASP A 86 16.63 -28.36 -4.91
N SER A 87 17.62 -28.59 -4.06
CA SER A 87 17.44 -28.63 -2.60
C SER A 87 18.69 -28.17 -1.86
N PHE A 88 18.49 -27.45 -0.77
CA PHE A 88 19.55 -26.98 0.13
C PHE A 88 19.18 -27.27 1.58
N THR A 89 20.11 -27.75 2.39
CA THR A 89 19.92 -27.93 3.83
C THR A 89 21.23 -27.67 4.55
N SER A 90 21.17 -26.96 5.67
CA SER A 90 22.34 -26.68 6.49
C SER A 90 21.93 -26.45 7.94
N LEU A 91 22.72 -27.00 8.87
CA LEU A 91 22.82 -26.40 10.20
C LEU A 91 23.44 -25.01 10.06
N ILE A 92 23.09 -24.12 10.97
CA ILE A 92 23.61 -22.75 11.01
C ILE A 92 24.13 -22.49 12.41
N ASN A 93 25.36 -21.98 12.51
CA ASN A 93 25.86 -21.45 13.76
C ASN A 93 25.12 -20.14 14.09
N PRO A 94 24.29 -20.11 15.15
CA PRO A 94 23.48 -18.94 15.49
C PRO A 94 24.31 -17.84 16.18
N GLU A 95 25.57 -18.11 16.53
CA GLU A 95 26.47 -17.22 17.28
C GLU A 95 25.91 -16.81 18.66
N VAL A 96 24.92 -17.56 19.17
CA VAL A 96 24.34 -17.41 20.50
C VAL A 96 24.02 -18.78 21.09
N PRO A 97 24.02 -18.96 22.42
CA PRO A 97 23.66 -20.23 23.03
C PRO A 97 22.21 -20.64 22.71
N ILE A 98 22.02 -21.90 22.34
CA ILE A 98 20.69 -22.52 22.20
C ILE A 98 20.20 -22.91 23.61
N PRO A 99 19.03 -22.42 24.06
CA PRO A 99 18.47 -22.81 25.35
C PRO A 99 18.07 -24.29 25.40
N ASP A 100 18.27 -24.97 26.53
CA ASP A 100 17.97 -26.42 26.70
C ASP A 100 16.54 -26.80 26.29
N ARG A 101 15.57 -25.92 26.54
CA ARG A 101 14.18 -26.12 26.13
C ARG A 101 14.04 -26.24 24.61
N ILE A 102 14.82 -25.48 23.84
CA ILE A 102 14.81 -25.50 22.37
C ILE A 102 15.54 -26.74 21.87
N THR A 103 16.66 -27.09 22.49
CA THR A 103 17.36 -28.36 22.23
C THR A 103 16.42 -29.55 22.42
N TYR A 104 15.63 -29.57 23.50
CA TYR A 104 14.64 -30.62 23.74
C TYR A 104 13.53 -30.68 22.66
N LEU A 105 13.16 -29.54 22.07
CA LEU A 105 12.10 -29.45 21.07
C LEU A 105 12.58 -29.83 19.66
N THR A 106 13.79 -29.43 19.29
CA THR A 106 14.33 -29.51 17.92
C THR A 106 15.37 -30.62 17.76
N GLY A 107 15.93 -31.11 18.87
CA GLY A 107 17.07 -32.03 18.87
C GLY A 107 18.40 -31.39 18.45
N ILE A 108 18.45 -30.06 18.23
CA ILE A 108 19.67 -29.34 17.85
C ILE A 108 20.32 -28.75 19.10
N ASP A 109 21.50 -29.25 19.45
CA ASP A 109 22.29 -28.74 20.58
C ASP A 109 23.42 -27.79 20.14
N ASN A 110 24.08 -27.18 21.12
CA ASN A 110 25.18 -26.24 20.87
C ASN A 110 26.40 -26.92 20.22
N ASP A 111 26.62 -28.22 20.44
CA ASP A 111 27.74 -28.95 19.86
C ASP A 111 27.55 -29.20 18.37
N MET A 112 26.31 -29.43 17.92
CA MET A 112 25.97 -29.61 16.51
C MET A 112 26.21 -28.35 15.67
N VAL A 113 25.93 -27.17 16.25
CA VAL A 113 25.97 -25.89 15.50
C VAL A 113 27.30 -25.15 15.64
N LYS A 114 28.20 -25.56 16.54
CA LYS A 114 29.44 -24.81 16.82
C LYS A 114 30.35 -24.68 15.59
N ASP A 115 30.46 -25.76 14.81
CA ASP A 115 31.30 -25.85 13.60
C ASP A 115 30.47 -25.71 12.32
N ALA A 116 29.16 -25.48 12.44
CA ALA A 116 28.27 -25.24 11.30
C ALA A 116 28.57 -23.86 10.68
N PRO A 117 28.28 -23.67 9.38
CA PRO A 117 28.45 -22.36 8.76
C PRO A 117 27.58 -21.30 9.42
N ARG A 118 28.08 -20.08 9.51
CA ARG A 118 27.29 -18.91 9.92
C ARG A 118 26.35 -18.51 8.78
N PHE A 119 25.29 -17.79 9.11
CA PHE A 119 24.27 -17.42 8.12
C PHE A 119 24.86 -16.70 6.88
N TYR A 120 25.86 -15.83 7.06
CA TYR A 120 26.45 -15.09 5.93
C TYR A 120 27.20 -16.01 4.94
N GLU A 121 27.68 -17.17 5.38
CA GLU A 121 28.42 -18.11 4.54
C GLU A 121 27.48 -18.85 3.59
N VAL A 122 26.23 -19.06 4.01
CA VAL A 122 25.18 -19.72 3.21
C VAL A 122 24.21 -18.74 2.53
N ALA A 123 24.29 -17.45 2.86
CA ALA A 123 23.36 -16.42 2.37
C ALA A 123 23.25 -16.36 0.84
N ARG A 124 24.37 -16.51 0.12
CA ARG A 124 24.37 -16.51 -1.35
C ARG A 124 23.55 -17.67 -1.91
N GLN A 125 23.76 -18.88 -1.40
CA GLN A 125 23.05 -20.08 -1.85
C GLN A 125 21.54 -19.95 -1.62
N ILE A 126 21.14 -19.38 -0.48
CA ILE A 126 19.73 -19.11 -0.16
C ILE A 126 19.11 -18.12 -1.17
N VAL A 127 19.83 -17.08 -1.57
CA VAL A 127 19.35 -16.14 -2.60
C VAL A 127 19.18 -16.86 -3.94
N GLU A 128 20.21 -17.60 -4.37
CA GLU A 128 20.26 -18.30 -5.65
C GLU A 128 19.13 -19.33 -5.78
N ILE A 129 18.97 -20.22 -4.78
CA ILE A 129 17.93 -21.27 -4.83
C ILE A 129 16.50 -20.70 -4.74
N THR A 130 16.32 -19.53 -4.13
CA THR A 130 14.99 -18.89 -4.00
C THR A 130 14.67 -17.89 -5.10
N GLU A 131 15.62 -17.60 -6.01
CA GLU A 131 15.44 -16.59 -7.05
C GLU A 131 14.28 -16.95 -7.99
N GLY A 132 13.50 -15.94 -8.38
CA GLY A 132 12.30 -16.11 -9.20
C GLY A 132 11.19 -16.98 -8.61
N SER A 133 11.32 -17.44 -7.36
CA SER A 133 10.41 -18.43 -6.75
C SER A 133 9.46 -17.79 -5.73
N ILE A 134 8.29 -18.41 -5.52
CA ILE A 134 7.40 -18.10 -4.40
C ILE A 134 7.94 -18.76 -3.15
N PHE A 135 8.17 -18.00 -2.09
CA PHE A 135 8.52 -18.51 -0.76
C PHE A 135 7.32 -19.25 -0.16
N VAL A 136 7.47 -20.53 0.16
CA VAL A 136 6.43 -21.38 0.71
C VAL A 136 6.86 -21.94 2.05
N ALA A 137 6.02 -21.82 3.09
CA ALA A 137 6.29 -22.42 4.40
C ALA A 137 5.00 -22.66 5.19
N HIS A 138 5.03 -23.57 6.16
CA HIS A 138 3.89 -23.85 7.03
C HIS A 138 3.88 -22.88 8.21
N ASN A 139 3.04 -21.84 8.13
CA ASN A 139 3.12 -20.61 8.93
C ASN A 139 4.19 -19.59 8.45
N ALA A 140 4.40 -19.50 7.13
CA ALA A 140 5.41 -18.70 6.44
C ALA A 140 5.77 -17.29 6.97
N ARG A 141 4.91 -16.59 7.71
CA ARG A 141 5.29 -15.31 8.33
C ARG A 141 6.41 -15.48 9.36
N PHE A 142 6.45 -16.63 10.03
CA PHE A 142 7.47 -16.97 11.01
C PHE A 142 8.84 -17.09 10.33
N ASP A 143 8.99 -18.06 9.43
CA ASP A 143 10.23 -18.39 8.71
C ASP A 143 10.76 -17.19 7.92
N TYR A 144 9.87 -16.54 7.17
CA TYR A 144 10.20 -15.38 6.37
C TYR A 144 10.70 -14.20 7.22
N GLY A 145 10.16 -14.05 8.45
CA GLY A 145 10.58 -13.00 9.38
C GLY A 145 12.03 -13.17 9.85
N PHE A 146 12.42 -14.40 10.17
CA PHE A 146 13.80 -14.74 10.56
C PHE A 146 14.77 -14.55 9.39
N ILE A 147 14.43 -15.08 8.21
CA ILE A 147 15.27 -14.95 7.01
C ILE A 147 15.44 -13.48 6.62
N GLN A 148 14.37 -12.68 6.63
CA GLN A 148 14.47 -11.24 6.37
C GLN A 148 15.36 -10.52 7.37
N LYS A 149 15.33 -10.91 8.64
CA LYS A 149 16.17 -10.31 9.68
C LYS A 149 17.65 -10.66 9.48
N GLU A 150 17.99 -11.92 9.20
CA GLU A 150 19.38 -12.33 8.96
C GLU A 150 19.95 -11.68 7.70
N PHE A 151 19.18 -11.56 6.61
CA PHE A 151 19.63 -10.81 5.43
C PHE A 151 19.77 -9.32 5.69
N ARG A 152 18.88 -8.73 6.50
CA ARG A 152 18.97 -7.31 6.86
C ARG A 152 20.25 -7.00 7.65
N SER A 153 20.71 -7.89 8.53
CA SER A 153 22.00 -7.71 9.22
C SER A 153 23.21 -7.76 8.27
N LEU A 154 23.05 -8.33 7.07
CA LEU A 154 24.06 -8.32 6.01
C LEU A 154 23.90 -7.15 5.03
N GLY A 155 22.96 -6.24 5.26
CA GLY A 155 22.66 -5.13 4.36
C GLY A 155 21.87 -5.51 3.10
N TYR A 156 21.32 -6.73 3.05
CA TYR A 156 20.54 -7.21 1.90
C TYR A 156 19.03 -7.16 2.17
N THR A 157 18.24 -6.67 1.21
CA THR A 157 16.78 -6.64 1.32
C THR A 157 16.18 -7.90 0.71
N PHE A 158 15.97 -8.93 1.52
CA PHE A 158 15.33 -10.17 1.07
C PHE A 158 13.83 -9.96 0.81
N SER A 159 13.41 -10.15 -0.44
CA SER A 159 12.02 -9.95 -0.89
C SER A 159 11.59 -11.05 -1.85
N ARG A 160 10.58 -11.84 -1.46
CA ARG A 160 9.91 -12.86 -2.27
C ARG A 160 8.40 -12.79 -2.06
N LYS A 161 7.62 -13.19 -3.08
CA LYS A 161 6.19 -13.46 -2.88
C LYS A 161 6.05 -14.63 -1.91
N MET A 162 5.06 -14.60 -1.02
CA MET A 162 4.86 -15.64 0.00
C MET A 162 3.57 -16.42 -0.22
N LEU A 163 3.63 -17.73 0.02
CA LEU A 163 2.49 -18.62 0.17
C LEU A 163 2.61 -19.35 1.51
N CYS A 164 1.51 -19.37 2.27
CA CYS A 164 1.47 -19.99 3.59
C CYS A 164 0.61 -21.24 3.54
N THR A 165 1.19 -22.44 3.64
CA THR A 165 0.44 -23.70 3.50
C THR A 165 -0.56 -23.88 4.64
N LEU A 166 -0.30 -23.35 5.84
CA LEU A 166 -1.29 -23.27 6.93
C LEU A 166 -2.56 -22.53 6.51
N LYS A 167 -2.42 -21.36 5.85
CA LYS A 167 -3.56 -20.58 5.38
C LYS A 167 -4.26 -21.27 4.21
N LEU A 168 -3.48 -21.89 3.31
CA LEU A 168 -3.99 -22.64 2.18
C LEU A 168 -4.78 -23.88 2.65
N ALA A 169 -4.25 -24.65 3.59
CA ALA A 169 -4.91 -25.80 4.19
C ALA A 169 -6.21 -25.40 4.90
N ARG A 170 -6.20 -24.32 5.70
CA ARG A 170 -7.45 -23.78 6.29
C ARG A 170 -8.51 -23.40 5.27
N LYS A 171 -8.08 -22.97 4.08
CA LYS A 171 -8.96 -22.61 2.98
C LYS A 171 -9.49 -23.84 2.24
N ARG A 172 -8.65 -24.85 2.02
CA ARG A 172 -8.95 -26.03 1.20
C ARG A 172 -9.57 -27.19 1.98
N LEU A 173 -9.26 -27.30 3.27
CA LEU A 173 -9.66 -28.41 4.15
C LEU A 173 -10.41 -27.88 5.38
N PRO A 174 -11.55 -27.19 5.22
CA PRO A 174 -12.28 -26.62 6.35
C PRO A 174 -12.80 -27.70 7.31
N GLY A 175 -12.95 -27.34 8.59
CA GLY A 175 -13.56 -28.21 9.61
C GLY A 175 -12.59 -29.05 10.44
N LEU A 176 -11.29 -29.06 10.14
CA LEU A 176 -10.31 -29.77 10.98
C LEU A 176 -10.13 -29.10 12.35
N GLN A 177 -9.98 -29.92 13.38
CA GLN A 177 -9.75 -29.48 14.77
C GLN A 177 -8.40 -28.77 14.95
N SER A 178 -7.41 -29.12 14.12
CA SER A 178 -6.09 -28.51 14.15
C SER A 178 -5.45 -28.54 12.77
N TYR A 179 -4.70 -27.49 12.46
CA TYR A 179 -3.99 -27.31 11.20
C TYR A 179 -2.48 -27.24 11.40
N SER A 180 -1.95 -27.72 12.53
CA SER A 180 -0.50 -27.88 12.64
C SER A 180 -0.02 -28.86 11.57
N LEU A 181 1.22 -28.70 11.10
CA LEU A 181 1.81 -29.56 10.09
C LEU A 181 1.66 -31.04 10.47
N LYS A 182 2.02 -31.40 11.70
CA LYS A 182 1.83 -32.75 12.27
C LYS A 182 0.40 -33.29 12.13
N ASN A 183 -0.61 -32.48 12.44
CA ASN A 183 -2.00 -32.93 12.39
C ASN A 183 -2.51 -33.02 10.94
N LEU A 184 -2.11 -32.11 10.07
CA LEU A 184 -2.42 -32.19 8.64
C LEU A 184 -1.76 -33.39 7.98
N CYS A 185 -0.51 -33.68 8.34
CA CYS A 185 0.19 -34.85 7.84
C CYS A 185 -0.54 -36.14 8.25
N ARG A 186 -0.97 -36.24 9.52
CA ARG A 186 -1.77 -37.37 9.98
C ARG A 186 -3.10 -37.50 9.24
N GLU A 187 -3.81 -36.39 9.07
CA GLU A 187 -5.14 -36.38 8.42
C GLU A 187 -5.07 -36.76 6.94
N LEU A 188 -4.01 -36.32 6.25
CA LEU A 188 -3.83 -36.49 4.81
C LEU A 188 -2.94 -37.68 4.42
N GLY A 189 -2.53 -38.49 5.41
CA GLY A 189 -1.65 -39.64 5.19
C GLY A 189 -0.25 -39.26 4.67
N ILE A 190 0.25 -38.07 5.00
CA ILE A 190 1.60 -37.62 4.63
C ILE A 190 2.59 -38.15 5.67
N THR A 191 3.52 -39.01 5.24
CA THR A 191 4.60 -39.50 6.10
C THR A 191 5.65 -38.42 6.34
N ASN A 192 6.00 -38.18 7.62
CA ASN A 192 7.13 -37.32 8.00
C ASN A 192 8.05 -38.10 8.95
N GLU A 193 9.07 -38.75 8.38
CA GLU A 193 10.00 -39.63 9.12
C GLU A 193 11.00 -38.85 10.00
N ALA A 194 11.18 -37.55 9.72
CA ALA A 194 12.09 -36.67 10.44
C ALA A 194 11.36 -35.43 11.00
N SER A 195 10.23 -35.66 11.68
CA SER A 195 9.46 -34.60 12.34
C SER A 195 10.35 -33.80 13.29
N HIS A 196 10.22 -32.46 13.28
CA HIS A 196 11.05 -31.53 14.07
C HIS A 196 12.50 -31.37 13.60
N ARG A 197 12.77 -31.73 12.34
CA ARG A 197 13.96 -31.30 11.60
C ARG A 197 13.51 -30.49 10.40
N ALA A 198 14.22 -29.41 10.10
CA ALA A 198 13.81 -28.48 9.04
C ALA A 198 13.61 -29.20 7.70
N PHE A 199 14.49 -30.17 7.37
CA PHE A 199 14.38 -30.94 6.13
C PHE A 199 13.13 -31.82 6.06
N GLY A 200 12.77 -32.46 7.17
CA GLY A 200 11.57 -33.31 7.27
C GLY A 200 10.30 -32.48 7.14
N ASP A 201 10.24 -31.36 7.86
CA ASP A 201 9.08 -30.47 7.88
C ASP A 201 8.92 -29.70 6.57
N ALA A 202 10.02 -29.29 5.92
CA ALA A 202 9.98 -28.73 4.56
C ALA A 202 9.50 -29.76 3.53
N LYS A 203 9.94 -31.03 3.62
CA LYS A 203 9.48 -32.10 2.73
C LYS A 203 7.99 -32.40 2.93
N ALA A 204 7.53 -32.51 4.17
CA ALA A 204 6.12 -32.67 4.49
C ALA A 204 5.29 -31.49 3.98
N THR A 205 5.82 -30.27 4.09
CA THR A 205 5.19 -29.05 3.55
C THR A 205 5.11 -29.07 2.02
N LEU A 206 6.11 -29.62 1.33
CA LEU A 206 6.08 -29.82 -0.12
C LEU A 206 4.96 -30.79 -0.53
N VAL A 207 4.87 -31.95 0.11
CA VAL A 207 3.81 -32.93 -0.19
C VAL A 207 2.43 -32.35 0.11
N LEU A 208 2.29 -31.64 1.23
CA LEU A 208 1.07 -30.92 1.57
C LEU A 208 0.72 -29.89 0.49
N LEU A 209 1.69 -29.10 0.01
CA LEU A 209 1.47 -28.14 -1.07
C LEU A 209 0.98 -28.84 -2.34
N GLN A 210 1.62 -29.94 -2.74
CA GLN A 210 1.22 -30.71 -3.92
C GLN A 210 -0.23 -31.17 -3.83
N GLN A 211 -0.64 -31.77 -2.71
CA GLN A 211 -2.03 -32.20 -2.50
C GLN A 211 -3.01 -31.02 -2.51
N LEU A 212 -2.65 -29.89 -1.89
CA LEU A 212 -3.48 -28.68 -1.85
C LEU A 212 -3.61 -27.99 -3.23
N LEU A 213 -2.62 -28.16 -4.11
CA LEU A 213 -2.63 -27.66 -5.49
C LEU A 213 -3.34 -28.64 -6.44
N GLN A 214 -3.27 -29.94 -6.24
CA GLN A 214 -3.96 -30.94 -7.06
C GLN A 214 -5.50 -30.85 -6.92
N GLN A 215 -6.02 -30.38 -5.78
CA GLN A 215 -7.44 -30.05 -5.61
C GLN A 215 -7.93 -28.87 -6.49
N GLN A 216 -7.10 -28.36 -7.40
CA GLN A 216 -7.41 -27.28 -8.34
C GLN A 216 -7.92 -27.80 -9.70
N GLU A 217 -7.75 -29.09 -10.03
CA GLU A 217 -8.08 -29.62 -11.37
C GLU A 217 -9.52 -30.13 -11.54
N THR A 218 -10.27 -30.36 -10.46
CA THR A 218 -11.71 -30.65 -10.57
C THR A 218 -12.52 -29.37 -10.67
N GLY A 219 -12.56 -28.81 -11.89
CA GLY A 219 -13.69 -28.08 -12.47
C GLY A 219 -14.06 -26.73 -11.84
N LEU A 220 -13.95 -25.67 -12.67
CA LEU A 220 -14.77 -24.45 -12.62
C LEU A 220 -14.97 -23.84 -11.22
N ASP A 221 -14.06 -22.97 -10.78
CA ASP A 221 -14.40 -21.75 -10.03
C ASP A 221 -13.19 -21.13 -9.31
N ASN A 222 -12.35 -20.37 -10.02
CA ASN A 222 -11.48 -19.41 -9.34
C ASN A 222 -12.26 -18.19 -8.81
N LEU A 223 -13.52 -18.01 -9.22
CA LEU A 223 -14.40 -16.94 -8.75
C LEU A 223 -15.17 -17.29 -7.46
N SER A 224 -15.53 -18.56 -7.23
CA SER A 224 -16.29 -18.97 -6.03
C SER A 224 -15.42 -19.38 -4.84
N LEU A 225 -14.16 -19.79 -5.03
CA LEU A 225 -13.28 -20.26 -3.95
C LEU A 225 -12.73 -19.16 -3.02
N GLU A 226 -12.63 -17.90 -3.45
CA GLU A 226 -12.39 -16.77 -2.52
C GLU A 226 -13.61 -16.47 -1.65
N MET A 227 -14.80 -16.77 -2.17
CA MET A 227 -16.07 -16.58 -1.47
C MET A 227 -16.45 -17.75 -0.56
N ALA A 228 -15.98 -18.96 -0.85
CA ALA A 228 -16.22 -20.13 0.00
C ALA A 228 -15.46 -20.07 1.34
N SER A 229 -14.34 -19.32 1.42
CA SER A 229 -13.53 -19.20 2.63
C SER A 229 -13.74 -17.91 3.42
N ALA A 230 -14.23 -16.84 2.77
CA ALA A 230 -14.73 -15.67 3.48
C ALA A 230 -16.15 -16.03 3.92
N LYS A 231 -16.37 -16.29 5.22
CA LYS A 231 -17.74 -16.38 5.72
C LYS A 231 -18.45 -15.08 5.29
N ILE A 232 -19.48 -15.21 4.48
CA ILE A 232 -20.28 -14.11 3.94
C ILE A 232 -21.30 -13.70 5.02
N PRO A 233 -21.63 -12.41 5.17
CA PRO A 233 -22.73 -11.99 6.02
C PRO A 233 -23.98 -12.84 5.78
N PRO A 234 -24.68 -13.28 6.84
CA PRO A 234 -25.80 -14.22 6.69
C PRO A 234 -26.93 -13.66 5.81
N ASN A 235 -27.08 -12.33 5.80
CA ASN A 235 -28.15 -11.62 5.09
C ASN A 235 -27.71 -11.06 3.73
N LEU A 236 -26.48 -11.37 3.28
CA LEU A 236 -25.95 -10.84 2.03
C LEU A 236 -25.96 -11.92 0.91
N PRO A 237 -26.64 -11.67 -0.22
CA PRO A 237 -26.60 -12.57 -1.37
C PRO A 237 -25.18 -12.75 -1.90
N ARG A 238 -24.82 -14.00 -2.25
CA ARG A 238 -23.49 -14.33 -2.81
C ARG A 238 -23.19 -13.55 -4.09
N SER A 239 -24.19 -13.36 -4.96
CA SER A 239 -24.06 -12.62 -6.22
C SER A 239 -23.57 -11.18 -6.02
N LYS A 240 -23.92 -10.52 -4.91
CA LYS A 240 -23.43 -9.17 -4.58
C LYS A 240 -21.93 -9.15 -4.27
N VAL A 241 -21.39 -10.23 -3.73
CA VAL A 241 -19.94 -10.38 -3.48
C VAL A 241 -19.21 -10.70 -4.79
N GLU A 242 -19.80 -11.53 -5.66
CA GLU A 242 -19.23 -11.90 -6.97
C GLU A 242 -19.08 -10.68 -7.88
N ALA A 243 -20.06 -9.78 -7.84
CA ALA A 243 -20.10 -8.55 -8.63
C ALA A 243 -19.10 -7.47 -8.17
N LEU A 244 -18.36 -7.68 -7.07
CA LEU A 244 -17.37 -6.71 -6.61
C LEU A 244 -16.16 -6.64 -7.54
N PRO A 245 -15.75 -5.43 -7.97
CA PRO A 245 -14.63 -5.26 -8.88
C PRO A 245 -13.26 -5.33 -8.16
N ASP A 246 -12.23 -5.81 -8.87
CA ASP A 246 -10.82 -5.69 -8.47
C ASP A 246 -10.24 -4.35 -8.96
N ALA A 247 -10.89 -3.24 -8.58
CA ALA A 247 -10.57 -1.90 -9.04
C ALA A 247 -10.46 -0.90 -7.86
N ILE A 248 -9.92 0.29 -8.15
CA ILE A 248 -9.75 1.39 -7.18
C ILE A 248 -11.07 2.13 -7.01
N GLY A 249 -11.48 2.34 -5.76
CA GLY A 249 -12.65 3.16 -5.46
C GLY A 249 -13.10 3.10 -4.01
N VAL A 250 -14.33 3.55 -3.79
CA VAL A 250 -15.02 3.58 -2.50
C VAL A 250 -16.09 2.48 -2.47
N TYR A 251 -16.27 1.83 -1.33
CA TYR A 251 -17.27 0.79 -1.12
C TYR A 251 -18.09 1.06 0.13
N TYR A 252 -19.32 0.54 0.12
CA TYR A 252 -20.36 0.80 1.12
C TYR A 252 -20.98 -0.51 1.59
N PHE A 253 -21.23 -0.62 2.89
CA PHE A 253 -22.04 -1.68 3.48
C PHE A 253 -23.38 -1.12 3.90
N TYR A 254 -24.46 -1.78 3.49
CA TYR A 254 -25.83 -1.34 3.78
C TYR A 254 -26.53 -2.28 4.75
N ASP A 255 -27.43 -1.72 5.55
CA ASP A 255 -28.39 -2.50 6.35
C ASP A 255 -29.61 -2.93 5.54
N GLN A 256 -30.54 -3.62 6.19
CA GLN A 256 -31.79 -4.10 5.59
C GLN A 256 -32.73 -2.99 5.08
N HIS A 257 -32.53 -1.74 5.53
CA HIS A 257 -33.33 -0.58 5.14
C HIS A 257 -32.61 0.30 4.10
N GLY A 258 -31.42 -0.10 3.64
CA GLY A 258 -30.63 0.67 2.69
C GLY A 258 -29.80 1.80 3.31
N ASN A 259 -29.65 1.85 4.64
CA ASN A 259 -28.78 2.83 5.29
C ASN A 259 -27.32 2.39 5.25
N VAL A 260 -26.40 3.34 5.07
CA VAL A 260 -24.96 3.05 5.05
C VAL A 260 -24.42 2.81 6.46
N LEU A 261 -23.97 1.58 6.71
CA LEU A 261 -23.35 1.13 7.95
C LEU A 261 -21.87 1.48 8.03
N TYR A 262 -21.17 1.37 6.89
CA TYR A 262 -19.74 1.56 6.76
C TYR A 262 -19.36 2.02 5.36
N THR A 263 -18.41 2.94 5.26
CA THR A 263 -17.79 3.39 4.02
C THR A 263 -16.29 3.15 4.11
N GLY A 264 -15.67 2.67 3.03
CA GLY A 264 -14.22 2.49 2.99
C GLY A 264 -13.65 2.67 1.58
N LYS A 265 -12.35 2.96 1.49
CA LYS A 265 -11.61 3.01 0.20
C LYS A 265 -10.66 1.83 0.02
N SER A 266 -10.37 1.50 -1.23
CA SER A 266 -9.33 0.51 -1.56
C SER A 266 -8.74 0.68 -2.95
N ASN A 267 -7.54 0.14 -3.16
CA ASN A 267 -6.98 -0.07 -4.50
C ASN A 267 -7.58 -1.33 -5.18
N SER A 268 -8.23 -2.18 -4.40
CA SER A 268 -8.98 -3.36 -4.82
C SER A 268 -10.18 -3.50 -3.90
N ILE A 269 -11.36 -3.11 -4.39
CA ILE A 269 -12.60 -3.15 -3.60
C ILE A 269 -12.89 -4.59 -3.17
N ARG A 270 -12.89 -5.55 -4.11
CA ARG A 270 -13.13 -6.97 -3.83
C ARG A 270 -12.25 -7.50 -2.69
N LYS A 271 -10.92 -7.38 -2.79
CA LYS A 271 -10.00 -7.91 -1.77
C LYS A 271 -10.21 -7.26 -0.41
N ARG A 272 -10.54 -5.96 -0.40
CA ARG A 272 -10.74 -5.22 0.85
C ARG A 272 -12.03 -5.62 1.56
N VAL A 273 -13.13 -5.75 0.83
CA VAL A 273 -14.41 -6.21 1.38
C VAL A 273 -14.27 -7.62 1.96
N LEU A 274 -13.65 -8.55 1.22
CA LEU A 274 -13.39 -9.91 1.71
C LEU A 274 -12.51 -9.91 2.98
N SER A 275 -11.52 -9.02 3.06
CA SER A 275 -10.71 -8.85 4.27
C SER A 275 -11.53 -8.36 5.47
N HIS A 276 -12.56 -7.54 5.27
CA HIS A 276 -13.47 -7.13 6.36
C HIS A 276 -14.26 -8.32 6.89
N PHE A 277 -14.79 -9.17 5.99
CA PHE A 277 -15.54 -10.37 6.36
C PHE A 277 -14.68 -11.35 7.17
N GLN A 278 -13.44 -11.59 6.75
CA GLN A 278 -12.51 -12.44 7.49
C GLN A 278 -12.13 -11.86 8.86
N ALA A 279 -12.00 -10.53 8.95
CA ALA A 279 -11.63 -9.86 10.20
C ALA A 279 -12.81 -9.72 11.18
N ALA A 280 -14.06 -9.83 10.71
CA ALA A 280 -15.27 -9.63 11.52
C ALA A 280 -15.27 -10.47 12.81
N TYR A 281 -14.91 -11.75 12.68
CA TYR A 281 -14.87 -12.74 13.77
C TYR A 281 -13.84 -12.44 14.87
N LYS A 282 -12.93 -11.49 14.64
CA LYS A 282 -11.88 -11.16 15.63
C LYS A 282 -12.38 -10.21 16.73
N THR A 283 -13.49 -9.50 16.52
CA THR A 283 -13.96 -8.50 17.47
C THR A 283 -15.49 -8.47 17.56
N LYS A 284 -16.03 -8.22 18.77
CA LYS A 284 -17.49 -8.06 18.98
C LYS A 284 -18.11 -6.96 18.10
N ARG A 285 -17.35 -5.90 17.80
CA ARG A 285 -17.80 -4.81 16.93
C ARG A 285 -17.83 -5.24 15.45
N GLY A 286 -16.81 -6.00 15.01
CA GLY A 286 -16.75 -6.55 13.66
C GLY A 286 -17.89 -7.52 13.40
N MET A 287 -18.19 -8.42 14.35
CA MET A 287 -19.35 -9.33 14.25
C MET A 287 -20.68 -8.60 14.15
N ARG A 288 -20.92 -7.57 14.97
CA ARG A 288 -22.16 -6.77 14.88
C ARG A 288 -22.34 -6.06 13.55
N LEU A 289 -21.26 -5.49 13.00
CA LEU A 289 -21.30 -4.93 11.65
C LEU A 289 -21.68 -6.03 10.66
N PHE A 290 -20.96 -7.14 10.71
CA PHE A 290 -21.10 -8.27 9.80
C PHE A 290 -22.52 -8.85 9.77
N GLU A 291 -23.19 -8.99 10.91
CA GLU A 291 -24.58 -9.47 10.98
C GLU A 291 -25.59 -8.48 10.39
N GLN A 292 -25.28 -7.19 10.41
CA GLN A 292 -26.18 -6.14 9.89
C GLN A 292 -26.05 -5.94 8.38
N ILE A 293 -24.99 -6.44 7.72
CA ILE A 293 -24.80 -6.24 6.27
C ILE A 293 -25.85 -7.03 5.49
N HIS A 294 -26.65 -6.30 4.71
CA HIS A 294 -27.66 -6.85 3.79
C HIS A 294 -27.35 -6.53 2.33
N ASP A 295 -26.63 -5.45 2.05
CA ASP A 295 -26.19 -5.13 0.69
C ASP A 295 -24.78 -4.51 0.65
N LEU A 296 -24.19 -4.55 -0.55
CA LEU A 296 -22.93 -3.93 -0.88
C LEU A 296 -23.11 -2.96 -2.04
N GLY A 297 -22.41 -1.83 -1.99
CA GLY A 297 -22.29 -0.91 -3.12
C GLY A 297 -20.86 -0.44 -3.27
N TYR A 298 -20.58 0.16 -4.42
CA TYR A 298 -19.28 0.73 -4.70
C TYR A 298 -19.36 1.85 -5.73
N GLU A 299 -18.34 2.69 -5.73
CA GLU A 299 -18.09 3.71 -6.73
C GLU A 299 -16.63 3.64 -7.16
N LEU A 300 -16.41 3.40 -8.44
CA LEU A 300 -15.07 3.38 -9.02
C LEU A 300 -14.53 4.79 -9.13
N THR A 301 -13.26 4.98 -8.80
CA THR A 301 -12.60 6.28 -8.92
C THR A 301 -11.39 6.25 -9.85
N GLY A 302 -10.74 5.09 -10.00
CA GLY A 302 -9.52 4.94 -10.80
C GLY A 302 -8.27 5.59 -10.21
N SER A 303 -8.43 6.71 -9.48
CA SER A 303 -7.39 7.40 -8.72
C SER A 303 -7.51 7.08 -7.22
N GLU A 304 -6.37 6.77 -6.58
CA GLU A 304 -6.31 6.61 -5.13
C GLU A 304 -6.57 7.95 -4.41
N LEU A 305 -6.14 9.08 -4.99
CA LEU A 305 -6.40 10.40 -4.40
C LEU A 305 -7.90 10.69 -4.39
N VAL A 306 -8.58 10.48 -5.51
CA VAL A 306 -10.04 10.67 -5.58
C VAL A 306 -10.77 9.71 -4.66
N ALA A 307 -10.33 8.45 -4.54
CA ALA A 307 -10.90 7.49 -3.58
C ALA A 307 -10.79 7.98 -2.12
N LEU A 308 -9.65 8.57 -1.75
CA LEU A 308 -9.44 9.15 -0.42
C LEU A 308 -10.35 10.37 -0.16
N LEU A 309 -10.49 11.24 -1.17
CA LEU A 309 -11.33 12.44 -1.09
C LEU A 309 -12.81 12.05 -0.97
N LEU A 310 -13.29 11.16 -1.85
CA LEU A 310 -14.67 10.69 -1.86
C LEU A 310 -15.01 9.92 -0.58
N GLU A 311 -14.14 9.03 -0.08
CA GLU A 311 -14.37 8.34 1.20
C GLU A 311 -14.56 9.35 2.35
N ASN A 312 -13.72 10.39 2.39
CA ASN A 312 -13.82 11.41 3.43
C ASN A 312 -15.15 12.19 3.35
N GLU A 313 -15.56 12.57 2.14
CA GLU A 313 -16.81 13.25 1.85
C GLU A 313 -18.02 12.40 2.25
N GLU A 314 -18.05 11.14 1.81
CA GLU A 314 -19.14 10.21 2.07
C GLU A 314 -19.29 9.88 3.56
N ILE A 315 -18.19 9.70 4.29
CA ILE A 315 -18.25 9.48 5.75
C ILE A 315 -18.84 10.70 6.48
N LYS A 316 -18.55 11.92 6.00
CA LYS A 316 -19.07 13.16 6.59
C LYS A 316 -20.54 13.39 6.22
N ARG A 317 -20.93 13.04 5.00
CA ARG A 317 -22.29 13.18 4.47
C ARG A 317 -23.25 12.16 5.08
N LEU A 318 -22.84 10.89 5.12
CA LEU A 318 -23.69 9.76 5.52
C LEU A 318 -23.57 9.39 7.01
N LEU A 319 -22.50 9.85 7.68
CA LEU A 319 -22.22 9.59 9.10
C LEU A 319 -22.34 8.11 9.55
N PRO A 320 -21.76 7.15 8.80
CA PRO A 320 -22.00 5.73 9.02
C PRO A 320 -21.58 5.25 10.42
N PRO A 321 -22.42 4.47 11.14
CA PRO A 321 -22.24 4.10 12.54
C PRO A 321 -20.89 3.41 12.85
N TYR A 322 -20.30 2.74 11.86
CA TYR A 322 -19.04 2.01 12.01
C TYR A 322 -17.78 2.79 11.60
N ASN A 323 -17.87 4.00 11.03
CA ASN A 323 -16.71 4.88 10.77
C ASN A 323 -16.43 5.87 11.91
N ARG A 324 -16.72 5.50 13.17
CA ARG A 324 -16.67 6.39 14.35
C ARG A 324 -15.47 7.33 14.45
N ALA A 325 -14.27 6.87 14.10
CA ALA A 325 -13.04 7.66 14.17
C ALA A 325 -12.96 8.75 13.09
N GLN A 326 -13.48 8.46 11.89
CA GLN A 326 -13.44 9.33 10.71
C GLN A 326 -14.67 10.25 10.61
N ARG A 327 -15.74 9.97 11.38
CA ARG A 327 -16.91 10.86 11.50
C ARG A 327 -16.65 12.14 12.28
N ARG A 328 -15.71 12.11 13.23
CA ARG A 328 -15.35 13.28 14.02
C ARG A 328 -14.45 14.16 13.16
N ARG A 329 -14.76 15.45 13.04
CA ARG A 329 -13.80 16.44 12.54
C ARG A 329 -12.51 16.22 13.34
N SER A 330 -11.42 15.83 12.67
CA SER A 330 -10.24 15.28 13.35
C SER A 330 -9.47 16.35 14.15
N PHE A 331 -9.91 17.59 14.04
CA PHE A 331 -9.37 18.77 14.68
C PHE A 331 -9.99 18.98 16.06
N ARG A 332 -9.14 18.97 17.08
CA ARG A 332 -9.52 19.28 18.47
C ARG A 332 -9.00 20.62 18.93
N TYR A 333 -8.11 21.22 18.15
CA TYR A 333 -7.43 22.47 18.45
C TYR A 333 -7.51 23.39 17.24
N ALA A 334 -7.44 24.68 17.48
CA ALA A 334 -7.31 25.69 16.45
C ALA A 334 -6.27 26.73 16.85
N VAL A 335 -5.64 27.32 15.84
CA VAL A 335 -5.00 28.63 15.98
C VAL A 335 -6.11 29.66 15.79
N TYR A 336 -6.20 30.59 16.72
CA TYR A 336 -7.09 31.74 16.64
C TYR A 336 -6.29 33.00 16.36
N ALA A 337 -6.92 33.98 15.72
CA ALA A 337 -6.37 35.31 15.55
C ALA A 337 -7.41 36.37 15.92
N ASP A 338 -6.96 37.42 16.58
CA ASP A 338 -7.79 38.59 16.90
C ASP A 338 -6.90 39.85 16.89
N VAL A 339 -7.49 41.02 17.10
CA VAL A 339 -6.78 42.30 17.12
C VAL A 339 -6.80 42.88 18.53
N ASN A 340 -5.66 43.30 19.05
CA ASN A 340 -5.59 43.95 20.36
C ASN A 340 -6.00 45.43 20.29
N GLU A 341 -6.11 46.09 21.44
CA GLU A 341 -6.50 47.52 21.54
C GLU A 341 -5.54 48.46 20.79
N GLN A 342 -4.31 48.03 20.56
CA GLN A 342 -3.27 48.79 19.84
C GLN A 342 -3.28 48.52 18.33
N GLY A 343 -4.24 47.72 17.83
CA GLY A 343 -4.40 47.42 16.42
C GLY A 343 -3.56 46.26 15.89
N TYR A 344 -2.78 45.55 16.72
CA TYR A 344 -1.95 44.43 16.28
C TYR A 344 -2.71 43.11 16.30
N HIS A 345 -2.53 42.31 15.25
CA HIS A 345 -2.96 40.93 15.26
C HIS A 345 -2.17 40.09 16.28
N PHE A 346 -2.89 39.33 17.10
CA PHE A 346 -2.31 38.36 18.00
C PHE A 346 -2.92 36.98 17.79
N PHE A 347 -2.16 35.94 18.14
CA PHE A 347 -2.54 34.55 17.91
C PHE A 347 -2.44 33.74 19.20
N TRP A 348 -3.29 32.71 19.30
CA TRP A 348 -3.17 31.71 20.36
C TRP A 348 -3.67 30.35 19.89
N VAL A 349 -3.25 29.31 20.59
CA VAL A 349 -3.72 27.93 20.36
C VAL A 349 -4.64 27.52 21.50
N ASP A 350 -5.87 27.13 21.16
CA ASP A 350 -6.81 26.54 22.13
C ASP A 350 -7.61 25.40 21.48
N LYS A 351 -8.43 24.71 22.28
CA LYS A 351 -9.40 23.73 21.80
C LYS A 351 -10.32 24.39 20.75
N LEU A 352 -10.66 23.63 19.72
CA LEU A 352 -11.58 24.06 18.67
C LEU A 352 -12.98 24.33 19.25
N ARG A 353 -13.52 25.51 18.98
CA ARG A 353 -14.86 25.98 19.33
C ARG A 353 -15.53 26.56 18.08
N GLU A 354 -16.84 26.72 18.10
CA GLU A 354 -17.56 27.46 17.06
C GLU A 354 -17.33 28.96 17.28
N ASP A 355 -16.18 29.45 16.82
CA ASP A 355 -15.77 30.85 16.94
C ASP A 355 -15.16 31.30 15.59
N PRO A 356 -15.65 32.38 14.99
CA PRO A 356 -15.19 32.86 13.69
C PRO A 356 -13.71 33.31 13.68
N ARG A 357 -13.09 33.50 14.85
CA ARG A 357 -11.67 33.84 14.99
C ARG A 357 -10.74 32.65 14.77
N ALA A 358 -11.26 31.44 14.64
CA ALA A 358 -10.46 30.26 14.32
C ALA A 358 -9.89 30.38 12.90
N VAL A 359 -8.58 30.59 12.80
CA VAL A 359 -7.88 30.81 11.53
C VAL A 359 -7.23 29.56 10.96
N ALA A 360 -7.00 28.49 11.74
CA ALA A 360 -6.51 27.20 11.24
C ALA A 360 -6.77 26.07 12.25
N CYS A 361 -7.04 24.85 11.78
CA CYS A 361 -7.48 23.72 12.62
C CYS A 361 -6.44 22.58 12.68
N PHE A 362 -6.22 22.00 13.87
CA PHE A 362 -5.19 20.98 14.12
C PHE A 362 -5.68 19.81 14.99
N SER A 363 -5.15 18.61 14.71
CA SER A 363 -5.52 17.38 15.45
C SER A 363 -4.88 17.29 16.84
N SER A 364 -3.78 18.00 17.08
CA SER A 364 -3.09 18.07 18.37
C SER A 364 -2.60 19.49 18.64
N ARG A 365 -2.53 19.85 19.93
CA ARG A 365 -2.00 21.14 20.39
C ARG A 365 -0.55 21.35 19.94
N VAL A 366 0.28 20.32 20.09
CA VAL A 366 1.70 20.35 19.69
C VAL A 366 1.87 20.68 18.20
N HIS A 367 1.02 20.11 17.33
CA HIS A 367 1.09 20.38 15.90
C HIS A 367 0.64 21.81 15.55
N ALA A 368 -0.38 22.33 16.25
CA ALA A 368 -0.81 23.71 16.12
C ALA A 368 0.29 24.69 16.53
N GLU A 369 0.88 24.49 17.71
CA GLU A 369 1.95 25.33 18.25
C GLU A 369 3.21 25.30 17.36
N SER A 370 3.60 24.11 16.89
CA SER A 370 4.72 23.95 15.96
C SER A 370 4.46 24.65 14.61
N SER A 371 3.23 24.55 14.09
CA SER A 371 2.86 25.21 12.83
C SER A 371 2.83 26.73 12.96
N LEU A 372 2.25 27.24 14.06
CA LEU A 372 2.21 28.67 14.38
C LEU A 372 3.61 29.24 14.59
N ARG A 373 4.48 28.53 15.31
CA ARG A 373 5.89 28.93 15.51
C ARG A 373 6.62 29.08 14.19
N ARG A 374 6.54 28.07 13.33
CA ARG A 374 7.18 28.09 12.01
C ARG A 374 6.65 29.22 11.12
N ALA A 375 5.34 29.47 11.14
CA ALA A 375 4.77 30.61 10.42
C ALA A 375 5.26 31.94 11.01
N GLY A 376 5.34 32.06 12.35
CA GLY A 376 5.88 33.24 13.01
C GLY A 376 7.32 33.52 12.62
N GLU A 377 8.16 32.49 12.54
CA GLU A 377 9.56 32.60 12.09
C GLU A 377 9.65 32.97 10.60
N GLU A 378 8.87 32.33 9.72
CA GLU A 378 8.88 32.58 8.26
C GLU A 378 8.43 34.00 7.89
N TYR A 379 7.45 34.55 8.61
CA TYR A 379 6.87 35.87 8.33
C TYR A 379 7.37 36.96 9.29
N GLU A 380 8.46 36.71 10.04
CA GLU A 380 9.09 37.68 10.96
C GLU A 380 8.07 38.31 11.94
N LEU A 381 7.18 37.48 12.48
CA LEU A 381 6.17 37.91 13.44
C LEU A 381 6.75 38.02 14.85
N CYS A 382 6.06 38.76 15.71
CA CYS A 382 6.50 38.97 17.07
C CYS A 382 6.08 37.81 17.99
N PRO A 383 7.03 37.09 18.65
CA PRO A 383 6.73 35.95 19.54
C PRO A 383 5.76 36.25 20.67
N LYS A 384 5.72 37.49 21.14
CA LYS A 384 4.77 37.94 22.15
C LYS A 384 3.35 38.07 21.61
N LEU A 385 3.21 38.46 20.34
CA LEU A 385 1.92 38.61 19.69
C LEU A 385 1.41 37.27 19.12
N TYR A 386 2.26 36.37 18.64
CA TYR A 386 1.80 35.02 18.23
C TYR A 386 1.85 33.97 19.36
N GLY A 387 2.05 34.40 20.61
CA GLY A 387 1.80 33.57 21.80
C GLY A 387 2.88 32.53 22.13
N MET A 388 4.13 32.70 21.67
CA MET A 388 5.26 31.82 22.02
C MET A 388 6.21 32.41 23.08
N GLU A 389 6.02 33.67 23.45
CA GLU A 389 6.81 34.37 24.46
C GLU A 389 5.89 35.26 25.30
N ALA A 390 6.22 35.44 26.58
CA ALA A 390 5.50 36.31 27.51
C ALA A 390 6.47 37.18 28.32
N GLY A 391 5.96 38.20 28.99
CA GLY A 391 6.74 39.09 29.87
C GLY A 391 6.96 40.50 29.31
N PRO A 392 7.49 41.43 30.13
CA PRO A 392 7.69 42.83 29.75
C PRO A 392 8.86 43.02 28.77
N GLY A 393 8.93 44.19 28.12
CA GLY A 393 10.06 44.58 27.25
C GLY A 393 10.02 44.02 25.83
N ARG A 394 11.16 44.08 25.11
CA ARG A 394 11.30 43.57 23.74
C ARG A 394 11.32 42.04 23.69
N CYS A 395 10.80 41.44 22.62
CA CYS A 395 10.85 39.99 22.42
C CYS A 395 12.27 39.51 22.09
N PHE A 396 12.56 38.23 22.33
CA PHE A 396 13.86 37.63 22.02
C PHE A 396 14.22 37.74 20.53
N HIS A 397 13.23 37.57 19.64
CA HIS A 397 13.45 37.67 18.18
C HIS A 397 13.83 39.09 17.74
N HIS A 398 13.40 40.13 18.44
CA HIS A 398 13.82 41.51 18.14
C HIS A 398 15.30 41.71 18.48
N GLN A 399 15.79 41.10 19.57
CA GLN A 399 17.22 41.12 19.93
C GLN A 399 18.10 40.45 18.88
N LEU A 400 17.53 39.51 18.13
CA LEU A 400 18.20 38.79 17.03
C LEU A 400 17.92 39.40 15.65
N HIS A 401 17.23 40.53 15.55
CA HIS A 401 16.78 41.15 14.29
C HIS A 401 15.88 40.24 13.42
N LEU A 402 15.19 39.28 14.03
CA LEU A 402 14.20 38.38 13.41
C LEU A 402 12.74 38.84 13.60
N CYS A 403 12.54 39.95 14.31
CA CYS A 403 11.26 40.62 14.51
C CYS A 403 11.47 42.13 14.40
N ARG A 404 10.51 42.84 13.80
CA ARG A 404 10.61 44.28 13.51
C ARG A 404 10.10 45.19 14.64
N GLY A 405 9.82 44.63 15.82
CA GLY A 405 9.56 45.42 17.03
C GLY A 405 8.08 45.75 17.30
N ALA A 406 7.13 44.99 16.73
CA ALA A 406 5.70 45.19 16.98
C ALA A 406 5.31 45.19 18.48
N CYS A 407 5.97 44.38 19.33
CA CYS A 407 5.68 44.38 20.78
C CYS A 407 6.09 45.65 21.54
N ILE A 408 6.90 46.51 20.93
CA ILE A 408 7.38 47.77 21.52
C ILE A 408 6.94 48.99 20.71
N GLY A 409 6.09 48.79 19.69
CA GLY A 409 5.57 49.88 18.87
C GLY A 409 6.54 50.47 17.84
N GLU A 410 7.71 49.84 17.61
CA GLU A 410 8.66 50.28 16.57
C GLU A 410 8.14 50.00 15.15
N GLU A 411 7.34 48.94 15.01
CA GLU A 411 6.68 48.60 13.75
C GLU A 411 5.19 48.97 13.80
N PRO A 412 4.66 49.76 12.84
CA PRO A 412 3.25 50.09 12.79
C PRO A 412 2.32 48.86 12.63
N PRO A 413 1.12 48.87 13.25
CA PRO A 413 0.17 47.77 13.15
C PRO A 413 -0.17 47.38 11.71
N GLU A 414 -0.33 48.34 10.81
CA GLU A 414 -0.72 48.10 9.41
C GLU A 414 0.32 47.24 8.69
N VAL A 415 1.60 47.51 8.92
CA VAL A 415 2.74 46.81 8.29
C VAL A 415 2.90 45.41 8.88
N TYR A 416 2.77 45.31 10.21
CA TYR A 416 2.81 44.02 10.91
C TYR A 416 1.64 43.11 10.48
N ASN A 417 0.43 43.66 10.43
CA ASN A 417 -0.80 42.92 10.12
C ASN A 417 -0.81 42.35 8.70
N GLN A 418 -0.17 43.02 7.73
CA GLN A 418 0.00 42.46 6.39
C GLN A 418 0.73 41.11 6.43
N ARG A 419 1.78 40.99 7.26
CA ARG A 419 2.50 39.71 7.43
C ARG A 419 1.68 38.69 8.24
N CYS A 420 0.88 39.14 9.19
CA CYS A 420 -0.08 38.27 9.89
C CYS A 420 -1.09 37.63 8.91
N MET A 421 -1.60 38.40 7.95
CA MET A 421 -2.50 37.86 6.91
C MET A 421 -1.81 36.81 6.03
N LEU A 422 -0.53 37.02 5.68
CA LEU A 422 0.27 36.03 4.97
C LEU A 422 0.49 34.75 5.81
N ALA A 423 0.74 34.91 7.11
CA ALA A 423 0.89 33.79 8.04
C ALA A 423 -0.43 33.02 8.23
N ILE A 424 -1.59 33.70 8.32
CA ILE A 424 -2.92 33.08 8.37
C ILE A 424 -3.15 32.22 7.12
N ALA A 425 -2.83 32.76 5.93
CA ALA A 425 -2.92 31.99 4.70
C ALA A 425 -1.99 30.77 4.74
N ALA A 426 -0.74 30.92 5.18
CA ALA A 426 0.21 29.81 5.28
C ALA A 426 -0.21 28.72 6.29
N LEU A 427 -0.88 29.11 7.38
CA LEU A 427 -1.39 28.20 8.41
C LEU A 427 -2.58 27.38 7.92
N ASN A 428 -3.46 27.95 7.09
CA ASN A 428 -4.58 27.24 6.50
C ASN A 428 -4.14 26.18 5.48
N TYR A 429 -3.18 26.52 4.62
CA TYR A 429 -2.87 25.69 3.45
C TYR A 429 -1.72 24.70 3.69
N GLY A 430 -0.99 24.83 4.80
CA GLY A 430 0.25 24.08 5.02
C GLY A 430 1.33 24.46 3.98
N GLN A 431 2.60 24.32 4.33
CA GLN A 431 3.68 24.63 3.40
C GLN A 431 3.85 23.53 2.34
N THR A 432 3.01 23.57 1.31
CA THR A 432 3.26 22.96 0.02
C THR A 432 2.89 23.98 -1.05
N ASP A 433 3.73 24.06 -2.10
CA ASP A 433 3.59 24.90 -3.30
C ASP A 433 2.32 25.78 -3.34
N LYS A 434 2.49 27.09 -3.10
CA LYS A 434 1.40 28.08 -3.16
C LYS A 434 0.91 28.37 -4.59
N GLY A 435 1.34 27.60 -5.58
CA GLY A 435 0.89 27.74 -6.96
C GLY A 435 -0.51 27.20 -7.15
N ASN A 436 -1.16 27.59 -8.24
CA ASN A 436 -2.32 26.84 -8.72
C ASN A 436 -1.82 25.66 -9.53
N TYR A 437 -2.36 24.49 -9.27
CA TYR A 437 -2.02 23.31 -10.05
C TYR A 437 -3.16 22.31 -10.07
N LEU A 438 -3.24 21.60 -11.18
CA LEU A 438 -4.07 20.43 -11.37
C LEU A 438 -3.22 19.18 -11.10
N ILE A 439 -3.79 18.25 -10.34
CA ILE A 439 -3.27 16.89 -10.21
C ILE A 439 -4.08 16.03 -11.18
N ILE A 440 -3.40 15.52 -12.21
CA ILE A 440 -3.99 14.63 -13.21
C ILE A 440 -3.56 13.19 -12.88
N ASP A 441 -4.54 12.31 -12.76
CA ASP A 441 -4.37 10.90 -12.43
C ASP A 441 -5.33 10.02 -13.28
N ARG A 442 -5.23 8.70 -13.13
CA ARG A 442 -6.10 7.74 -13.81
C ARG A 442 -7.58 8.01 -13.49
N GLY A 443 -8.42 7.98 -14.53
CA GLY A 443 -9.88 8.03 -14.40
C GLY A 443 -10.48 6.65 -14.13
N ARG A 444 -11.81 6.59 -14.03
CA ARG A 444 -12.57 5.38 -13.69
C ARG A 444 -12.43 4.29 -14.75
N ASN A 445 -12.19 4.71 -15.99
CA ASN A 445 -11.92 3.86 -17.14
C ASN A 445 -10.75 4.44 -17.96
N GLU A 446 -10.38 3.78 -19.05
CA GLU A 446 -9.20 4.14 -19.84
C GLU A 446 -9.36 5.45 -20.64
N HIS A 447 -10.61 5.86 -20.91
CA HIS A 447 -10.99 7.00 -21.77
C HIS A 447 -11.09 8.34 -21.05
N GLU A 448 -10.96 8.35 -19.72
CA GLU A 448 -10.99 9.57 -18.91
C GLU A 448 -9.80 9.67 -17.95
N ARG A 449 -9.58 10.88 -17.44
CA ARG A 449 -8.62 11.18 -16.37
C ARG A 449 -9.31 11.88 -15.22
N ALA A 450 -8.87 11.58 -14.01
CA ALA A 450 -9.25 12.32 -12.83
C ALA A 450 -8.44 13.61 -12.78
N VAL A 451 -9.10 14.75 -12.60
CA VAL A 451 -8.49 16.07 -12.47
C VAL A 451 -8.87 16.63 -11.11
N VAL A 452 -7.89 16.79 -10.23
CA VAL A 452 -8.06 17.39 -8.90
C VAL A 452 -7.45 18.79 -8.92
N CYS A 453 -8.21 19.80 -8.52
CA CYS A 453 -7.76 21.20 -8.58
C CYS A 453 -7.32 21.73 -7.21
N LEU A 454 -6.15 22.38 -7.21
CA LEU A 454 -5.69 23.22 -6.11
C LEU A 454 -5.41 24.64 -6.62
N GLU A 455 -5.98 25.64 -5.96
CA GLU A 455 -5.69 27.06 -6.20
C GLU A 455 -5.05 27.66 -4.98
N LYS A 456 -3.89 28.30 -5.11
CA LYS A 456 -3.13 28.84 -3.97
C LYS A 456 -2.93 27.80 -2.85
N GLY A 457 -2.80 26.53 -3.21
CA GLY A 457 -2.71 25.40 -2.28
C GLY A 457 -4.03 24.94 -1.66
N VAL A 458 -5.16 25.52 -2.04
CA VAL A 458 -6.51 25.20 -1.55
C VAL A 458 -7.19 24.21 -2.47
N TYR A 459 -7.67 23.09 -1.93
CA TYR A 459 -8.50 22.15 -2.70
C TYR A 459 -9.80 22.81 -3.16
N GLN A 460 -10.02 22.83 -4.48
CA GLN A 460 -11.24 23.37 -5.09
C GLN A 460 -12.25 22.29 -5.41
N GLY A 461 -11.81 21.05 -5.69
CA GLY A 461 -12.68 20.00 -6.19
C GLY A 461 -11.94 18.97 -7.02
N TYR A 462 -12.66 17.97 -7.52
CA TYR A 462 -12.19 17.10 -8.58
C TYR A 462 -13.29 16.83 -9.60
N THR A 463 -12.90 16.47 -10.81
CA THR A 463 -13.80 16.03 -11.88
C THR A 463 -13.14 14.92 -12.70
N TYR A 464 -13.90 14.32 -13.61
CA TYR A 464 -13.38 13.41 -14.64
C TYR A 464 -13.48 14.10 -15.99
N VAL A 465 -12.40 14.04 -16.76
CA VAL A 465 -12.29 14.68 -18.08
C VAL A 465 -11.91 13.62 -19.09
N ASP A 466 -12.60 13.57 -20.22
CA ASP A 466 -12.28 12.67 -21.33
C ASP A 466 -10.90 12.98 -21.91
N LEU A 467 -10.24 11.97 -22.47
CA LEU A 467 -8.88 12.11 -23.03
C LEU A 467 -8.77 13.19 -24.12
N GLU A 468 -9.84 13.43 -24.87
CA GLU A 468 -9.89 14.48 -25.90
C GLU A 468 -9.84 15.89 -25.28
N LEU A 469 -10.62 16.10 -24.21
CA LEU A 469 -10.68 17.36 -23.47
C LEU A 469 -9.42 17.62 -22.64
N LEU A 470 -8.62 16.58 -22.36
CA LEU A 470 -7.34 16.73 -21.66
C LEU A 470 -6.30 17.55 -22.45
N GLN A 471 -6.51 17.76 -23.76
CA GLN A 471 -5.68 18.64 -24.58
C GLN A 471 -5.97 20.13 -24.36
N ALA A 472 -7.07 20.47 -23.69
CA ALA A 472 -7.41 21.85 -23.34
C ALA A 472 -6.34 22.46 -22.41
N SER A 473 -6.29 23.79 -22.39
CA SER A 473 -5.36 24.50 -21.52
C SER A 473 -5.68 24.20 -20.04
N PRO A 474 -4.68 24.27 -19.15
CA PRO A 474 -4.89 24.08 -17.72
C PRO A 474 -5.96 25.02 -17.12
N ALA A 475 -6.06 26.24 -17.63
CA ALA A 475 -7.08 27.20 -17.24
C ALA A 475 -8.50 26.77 -17.67
N GLU A 476 -8.65 26.14 -18.83
CA GLU A 476 -9.93 25.59 -19.28
C GLU A 476 -10.33 24.36 -18.46
N LEU A 477 -9.39 23.43 -18.22
CA LEU A 477 -9.61 22.25 -17.37
C LEU A 477 -10.05 22.65 -15.94
N ARG A 478 -9.50 23.75 -15.42
CA ARG A 478 -9.92 24.34 -14.14
C ARG A 478 -11.40 24.73 -14.13
N THR A 479 -11.96 25.24 -15.23
CA THR A 479 -13.38 25.64 -15.26
C THR A 479 -14.34 24.46 -15.17
N LEU A 480 -13.87 23.25 -15.52
CA LEU A 480 -14.65 22.01 -15.44
C LEU A 480 -14.70 21.42 -14.02
N VAL A 481 -13.87 21.91 -13.09
CA VAL A 481 -13.82 21.39 -11.72
C VAL A 481 -14.86 22.12 -10.85
N PRO A 482 -15.87 21.41 -10.32
CA PRO A 482 -16.87 22.03 -9.47
C PRO A 482 -16.26 22.46 -8.14
N PHE A 483 -16.61 23.66 -7.69
CA PHE A 483 -16.20 24.14 -6.37
C PHE A 483 -16.82 23.29 -5.26
N LYS A 484 -15.98 22.80 -4.36
CA LYS A 484 -16.37 22.12 -3.13
C LYS A 484 -15.76 22.85 -1.94
N ALA A 485 -16.60 23.21 -0.97
CA ALA A 485 -16.17 23.85 0.26
C ALA A 485 -15.10 22.99 0.98
N GLU A 486 -13.99 23.62 1.35
CA GLU A 486 -12.87 22.91 1.97
C GLU A 486 -13.21 22.42 3.37
N ALA A 487 -12.77 21.20 3.68
CA ALA A 487 -12.66 20.73 5.06
C ALA A 487 -11.18 20.51 5.38
N PRO A 488 -10.66 20.90 6.56
CA PRO A 488 -9.23 20.86 6.81
C PRO A 488 -8.61 19.44 6.76
N ASP A 489 -9.43 18.38 6.81
CA ASP A 489 -8.97 16.99 6.63
C ASP A 489 -8.49 16.71 5.19
N VAL A 490 -9.07 17.42 4.21
CA VAL A 490 -8.80 17.25 2.77
C VAL A 490 -7.37 17.65 2.44
N GLN A 491 -6.90 18.75 3.01
CA GLN A 491 -5.55 19.23 2.78
C GLN A 491 -4.50 18.21 3.26
N ARG A 492 -4.73 17.58 4.42
CA ARG A 492 -3.88 16.51 4.94
C ARG A 492 -3.90 15.27 4.02
N ILE A 493 -5.05 14.93 3.44
CA ILE A 493 -5.16 13.83 2.48
C ILE A 493 -4.29 14.09 1.26
N ILE A 494 -4.40 15.27 0.66
CA ILE A 494 -3.66 15.64 -0.56
C ILE A 494 -2.16 15.68 -0.27
N GLN A 495 -1.72 16.33 0.80
CA GLN A 495 -0.31 16.38 1.17
C GLN A 495 0.26 14.99 1.47
N GLY A 496 -0.48 14.18 2.22
CA GLY A 496 -0.08 12.80 2.54
C GLY A 496 -0.02 11.91 1.30
N PHE A 497 -0.85 12.16 0.30
CA PHE A 497 -0.81 11.48 -0.99
C PHE A 497 0.39 11.93 -1.83
N LEU A 498 0.57 13.24 -2.02
CA LEU A 498 1.66 13.81 -2.82
C LEU A 498 3.03 13.40 -2.27
N ARG A 499 3.23 13.40 -0.95
CA ARG A 499 4.50 12.93 -0.33
C ARG A 499 4.88 11.51 -0.72
N ARG A 500 3.89 10.63 -0.95
CA ARG A 500 4.11 9.21 -1.30
C ARG A 500 4.09 8.96 -2.80
N ASN A 501 3.35 9.76 -3.56
CA ASN A 501 3.00 9.47 -4.94
C ASN A 501 3.37 10.58 -5.94
N ARG A 502 4.17 11.60 -5.56
CA ARG A 502 4.53 12.74 -6.44
C ARG A 502 5.05 12.31 -7.82
N LYS A 503 5.80 11.20 -7.92
CA LYS A 503 6.35 10.69 -9.19
C LYS A 503 5.34 9.91 -10.05
N LYS A 504 4.14 9.64 -9.55
CA LYS A 504 3.11 8.80 -10.19
C LYS A 504 1.94 9.60 -10.73
N VAL A 505 1.87 10.89 -10.42
CA VAL A 505 0.81 11.79 -10.87
C VAL A 505 1.41 12.95 -11.65
N GLN A 506 0.65 13.48 -12.60
CA GLN A 506 1.06 14.66 -13.35
C GLN A 506 0.58 15.91 -12.61
N LEU A 507 1.50 16.86 -12.39
CA LEU A 507 1.20 18.16 -11.79
C LEU A 507 1.30 19.21 -12.90
N VAL A 508 0.23 19.98 -13.10
CA VAL A 508 0.15 21.00 -14.17
C VAL A 508 -0.21 22.34 -13.55
N SER A 509 0.70 23.32 -13.64
CA SER A 509 0.48 24.67 -13.11
C SER A 509 -0.38 25.52 -14.03
N PHE A 510 -1.10 26.50 -13.46
CA PHE A 510 -1.93 27.45 -14.22
C PHE A 510 -2.08 28.82 -13.55
#